data_AF-A0A5M3W761-F1
#
_entry.id   AF-A0A5M3W761-F1
#
_cell.length_a   1.000
_cell.length_b   1.000
_cell.length_c   1.000
_cell.angle_alpha   90.00
_cell.angle_beta   90.00
_cell.angle_gamma   90.00
#
_symmetry.space_group_name_H-M   'P 1'
#
loop_
_entity.id
_entity.type
_entity.pdbx_description
1 polymer ?
#
loop_
_entity_poly.entity_id
_entity_poly.type
_entity_poly.pdbx_seq_one_letter_code
_entity_poly.pdbx_strand_id
1 'polypeptide(L)'
;MVVQQARNLLTDIGKRAATLTFLIPDRDTKFTAAFDQVFTDEGLKIITTPIHSPQANAICERWVGSARREYLDRMLILGERHCAAVPRVYVDHYNRKRPHRSLDQFPPDPPPEPADLTKHRIQRHKILGGIINEYHHAA
;
A
#
# COMPACT_ATOMS: atom_id res chain seq x y z
N MET A 1 9.02 3.56 -17.78
CA MET A 1 9.10 2.12 -18.10
C MET A 1 9.12 1.33 -16.80
N VAL A 2 8.51 0.14 -16.74
CA VAL A 2 8.29 -0.64 -15.50
C VAL A 2 9.59 -1.02 -14.77
N VAL A 3 10.69 -1.20 -15.51
CA VAL A 3 12.03 -1.42 -14.93
C VAL A 3 12.50 -0.23 -14.07
N GLN A 4 12.23 1.01 -14.48
CA GLN A 4 12.60 2.17 -13.65
C GLN A 4 11.74 2.24 -12.38
N GLN A 5 10.46 1.82 -12.46
CA GLN A 5 9.61 1.73 -11.28
C GLN A 5 10.12 0.68 -10.29
N ALA A 6 10.66 -0.44 -10.77
CA ALA A 6 11.32 -1.44 -9.91
C ALA A 6 12.52 -0.85 -9.16
N ARG A 7 13.40 -0.12 -9.85
CA ARG A 7 14.56 0.53 -9.24
C ARG A 7 14.15 1.58 -8.20
N ASN A 8 13.14 2.39 -8.53
CA ASN A 8 12.61 3.38 -7.61
C ASN A 8 12.03 2.68 -6.36
N LEU A 9 11.30 1.58 -6.53
CA LEU A 9 10.76 0.81 -5.42
C LEU A 9 11.85 0.26 -4.49
N LEU A 10 12.92 -0.32 -5.03
CA LEU A 10 14.05 -0.78 -4.20
C LEU A 10 14.72 0.38 -3.47
N THR A 11 14.86 1.52 -4.13
CA THR A 11 15.38 2.75 -3.50
C THR A 11 14.50 3.19 -2.34
N ASP A 12 13.18 3.16 -2.52
CA ASP A 12 12.20 3.57 -1.50
C ASP A 12 12.13 2.59 -0.31
N ILE A 13 12.23 1.28 -0.57
CA ILE A 13 12.26 0.25 0.48
C ILE A 13 13.60 0.27 1.23
N GLY A 14 14.68 0.66 0.55
CA GLY A 14 16.02 0.84 1.12
C GLY A 14 16.51 -0.41 1.86
N LYS A 15 17.02 -0.23 3.08
CA LYS A 15 17.58 -1.32 3.90
C LYS A 15 16.58 -2.46 4.19
N ARG A 16 15.27 -2.19 4.12
CA ARG A 16 14.27 -3.24 4.31
C ARG A 16 14.29 -4.27 3.19
N ALA A 17 14.82 -3.95 2.01
CA ALA A 17 14.91 -4.89 0.89
C ALA A 17 15.70 -6.14 1.28
N ALA A 18 16.76 -5.97 2.09
CA ALA A 18 17.57 -7.07 2.63
C ALA A 18 16.79 -8.02 3.57
N THR A 19 15.62 -7.62 4.07
CA THR A 19 14.74 -8.48 4.89
C THR A 19 13.71 -9.24 4.07
N LEU A 20 13.59 -8.97 2.77
CA LEU A 20 12.63 -9.59 1.88
C LEU A 20 13.25 -10.78 1.15
N THR A 21 12.54 -11.90 1.11
CA THR A 21 13.03 -13.12 0.45
C THR A 21 12.41 -13.34 -0.93
N PHE A 22 11.16 -12.93 -1.11
CA PHE A 22 10.38 -13.21 -2.30
C PHE A 22 9.69 -11.96 -2.84
N LEU A 23 9.65 -11.84 -4.16
CA LEU A 23 8.72 -10.98 -4.88
C LEU A 23 7.72 -11.88 -5.63
N ILE A 24 6.43 -11.60 -5.46
CA ILE A 24 5.34 -12.39 -6.04
C ILE A 24 4.55 -11.52 -7.03
N PRO A 25 4.98 -11.40 -8.30
CA PRO A 25 4.21 -10.71 -9.33
C PRO A 25 3.11 -11.63 -9.91
N ASP A 26 2.10 -11.02 -10.52
CA ASP A 26 1.21 -11.75 -11.43
C ASP A 26 1.92 -12.05 -12.78
N ARG A 27 1.21 -12.67 -13.72
CA ARG A 27 1.75 -13.01 -15.06
C ARG A 27 1.54 -11.92 -16.12
N ASP A 28 1.33 -10.67 -15.72
CA ASP A 28 1.22 -9.57 -16.66
C ASP A 28 2.52 -9.38 -17.45
N THR A 29 2.39 -9.16 -18.77
CA THR A 29 3.52 -9.04 -19.70
C THR A 29 4.41 -7.83 -19.42
N LYS A 30 3.95 -6.88 -18.59
CA LYS A 30 4.75 -5.75 -18.11
C LYS A 30 5.91 -6.16 -17.18
N PHE A 31 5.80 -7.32 -16.52
CA PHE A 31 6.86 -7.89 -15.69
C PHE A 31 7.81 -8.71 -16.56
N THR A 32 8.77 -8.01 -17.15
CA THR A 32 9.75 -8.59 -18.07
C THR A 32 10.95 -9.17 -17.31
N ALA A 33 11.79 -9.95 -17.99
CA ALA A 33 13.06 -10.42 -17.42
C ALA A 33 13.95 -9.27 -16.90
N ALA A 34 13.91 -8.10 -17.56
CA ALA A 34 14.65 -6.93 -17.10
C ALA A 34 14.06 -6.30 -15.82
N PHE A 35 12.76 -6.48 -15.58
CA PHE A 35 12.14 -6.11 -14.30
C PHE A 35 12.55 -7.09 -13.20
N ASP A 36 12.51 -8.39 -13.47
CA ASP A 36 12.92 -9.42 -12.52
C ASP A 36 14.38 -9.26 -12.11
N GLN A 37 15.26 -8.95 -13.07
CA GLN A 37 16.70 -8.78 -12.83
C GLN A 37 17.00 -7.76 -11.73
N VAL A 38 16.25 -6.66 -11.71
CA VAL A 38 16.42 -5.58 -10.72
C VAL A 38 16.29 -6.10 -9.28
N PHE A 39 15.40 -7.06 -9.03
CA PHE A 39 15.21 -7.63 -7.70
C PHE A 39 16.11 -8.83 -7.42
N THR A 40 16.41 -9.65 -8.44
CA THR A 40 17.33 -10.77 -8.28
C THR A 40 18.76 -10.32 -7.99
N ASP A 41 19.17 -9.16 -8.51
CA ASP A 41 20.47 -8.54 -8.20
C ASP A 41 20.59 -8.17 -6.72
N GLU A 42 19.47 -7.87 -6.06
CA GLU A 42 19.37 -7.62 -4.61
C GLU A 42 19.09 -8.90 -3.79
N GLY A 43 19.12 -10.07 -4.42
CA GLY A 43 18.97 -11.38 -3.77
C GLY A 43 17.53 -11.86 -3.56
N LEU A 44 16.52 -11.16 -4.09
CA LEU A 44 15.12 -11.60 -4.01
C LEU A 44 14.83 -12.73 -5.01
N LYS A 45 13.97 -13.67 -4.61
CA LYS A 45 13.47 -14.74 -5.49
C LYS A 45 12.13 -14.35 -6.09
N ILE A 46 11.98 -14.47 -7.41
CA ILE A 46 10.72 -14.20 -8.10
C ILE A 46 9.84 -15.47 -8.11
N ILE A 47 8.60 -15.35 -7.63
CA ILE A 47 7.59 -16.42 -7.70
C ILE A 47 6.36 -15.85 -8.41
N THR A 48 6.14 -16.20 -9.67
CA THR A 48 4.95 -15.75 -10.41
C THR A 48 3.70 -16.51 -9.94
N THR A 49 2.57 -15.82 -9.84
CA THR A 49 1.29 -16.50 -9.57
C THR A 49 0.95 -17.54 -10.66
N PRO A 50 0.17 -18.59 -10.36
CA PRO A 50 -0.30 -19.54 -11.37
C PRO A 50 -1.17 -18.87 -12.44
N ILE A 51 -1.19 -19.43 -13.65
CA ILE A 51 -2.08 -19.00 -14.73
C ILE A 51 -3.54 -19.06 -14.26
N HIS A 52 -4.30 -17.99 -14.54
CA HIS A 52 -5.73 -17.89 -14.25
C HIS A 52 -6.10 -18.18 -12.78
N SER A 53 -5.23 -17.81 -11.83
CA SER A 53 -5.51 -17.95 -10.40
C SER A 53 -5.56 -16.59 -9.68
N PRO A 54 -6.71 -15.88 -9.72
CA PRO A 54 -6.90 -14.63 -8.98
C PRO A 54 -6.68 -14.79 -7.46
N GLN A 55 -6.93 -16.00 -6.94
CA GLN A 55 -6.74 -16.30 -5.52
C GLN A 55 -5.26 -16.20 -5.10
N ALA A 56 -4.33 -16.53 -5.99
CA ALA A 56 -2.91 -16.41 -5.73
C ALA A 56 -2.42 -14.95 -5.66
N ASN A 57 -3.20 -13.99 -6.17
CA ASN A 57 -2.94 -12.55 -6.07
C ASN A 57 -3.93 -11.84 -5.12
N ALA A 58 -4.70 -12.59 -4.32
CA ALA A 58 -5.86 -12.07 -3.60
C ALA A 58 -5.55 -10.89 -2.67
N ILE A 59 -4.33 -10.81 -2.13
CA ILE A 59 -3.89 -9.71 -1.27
C ILE A 59 -3.80 -8.41 -2.08
N CYS A 60 -3.09 -8.43 -3.21
CA CYS A 60 -2.97 -7.29 -4.11
C CYS A 60 -4.33 -6.87 -4.68
N GLU A 61 -5.14 -7.85 -5.13
CA GLU A 61 -6.49 -7.58 -5.65
C GLU A 61 -7.40 -6.94 -4.59
N ARG A 62 -7.34 -7.43 -3.34
CA ARG A 62 -8.08 -6.85 -2.22
C ARG A 62 -7.60 -5.42 -1.93
N TRP A 63 -6.29 -5.17 -1.99
CA TRP A 63 -5.72 -3.84 -1.81
C TRP A 63 -6.23 -2.88 -2.88
N VAL A 64 -6.10 -3.23 -4.17
CA VAL A 64 -6.57 -2.40 -5.30
C VAL A 64 -8.07 -2.15 -5.21
N GLY A 65 -8.86 -3.19 -4.94
CA GLY A 65 -10.30 -3.05 -4.77
C GLY A 65 -10.68 -2.11 -3.60
N SER A 66 -9.89 -2.10 -2.52
CA SER A 66 -10.11 -1.18 -1.39
C SER A 66 -9.80 0.27 -1.79
N ALA A 67 -8.66 0.50 -2.45
CA ALA A 67 -8.30 1.80 -2.99
C ALA A 67 -9.37 2.36 -3.94
N ARG A 68 -9.92 1.49 -4.80
CA ARG A 68 -11.01 1.84 -5.72
C ARG A 68 -12.27 2.31 -5.02
N ARG A 69 -12.80 1.45 -4.14
CA ARG A 69 -14.04 1.73 -3.41
C ARG A 69 -13.93 2.90 -2.44
N GLU A 70 -12.76 3.11 -1.86
CA GLU A 70 -12.56 4.12 -0.83
C GLU A 70 -12.23 5.49 -1.40
N TYR A 71 -11.48 5.60 -2.50
CA TYR A 71 -11.17 6.91 -3.08
C TYR A 71 -11.14 7.00 -4.62
N LEU A 72 -10.59 6.03 -5.37
CA LEU A 72 -10.41 6.23 -6.82
C LEU A 72 -11.73 6.38 -7.57
N ASP A 73 -12.77 5.65 -7.17
CA ASP A 73 -14.08 5.72 -7.81
C ASP A 73 -14.90 6.94 -7.33
N ARG A 74 -14.35 7.77 -6.41
CA ARG A 74 -15.06 8.88 -5.73
C ARG A 74 -14.38 10.24 -5.90
N MET A 75 -13.22 10.29 -6.54
CA MET A 75 -12.40 11.50 -6.67
C MET A 75 -11.99 11.73 -8.11
N LEU A 76 -12.17 12.97 -8.58
CA LEU A 76 -11.59 13.40 -9.84
C LEU A 76 -10.12 13.81 -9.64
N ILE A 77 -9.23 13.23 -10.44
CA ILE A 77 -7.82 13.63 -10.48
C ILE A 77 -7.69 14.85 -11.40
N LEU A 78 -7.18 15.95 -10.84
CA LEU A 78 -7.21 17.28 -11.47
C LEU A 78 -5.89 17.63 -12.19
N GLY A 79 -4.90 16.74 -12.13
CA GLY A 79 -3.59 16.93 -12.75
C GLY A 79 -2.52 16.01 -12.16
N GLU A 80 -1.32 16.06 -12.73
CA GLU A 80 -0.22 15.15 -12.38
C GLU A 80 0.20 15.23 -10.92
N ARG A 81 0.32 16.45 -10.37
CA ARG A 81 0.64 16.65 -8.95
C ARG A 81 -0.40 15.99 -8.05
N HIS A 82 -1.68 16.07 -8.42
CA HIS A 82 -2.78 15.44 -7.68
C HIS A 82 -2.70 13.91 -7.80
N CYS A 83 -2.44 13.40 -9.02
CA CYS A 83 -2.23 11.99 -9.31
C CYS A 83 -1.09 11.37 -8.49
N ALA A 84 0.00 12.12 -8.27
CA ALA A 84 1.13 11.67 -7.46
C ALA A 84 0.87 11.77 -5.94
N ALA A 85 0.11 12.78 -5.49
CA ALA A 85 -0.11 13.02 -4.07
C ALA A 85 -1.16 12.09 -3.43
N VAL A 86 -2.28 11.87 -4.13
CA VAL A 86 -3.43 11.11 -3.59
C VAL A 86 -3.06 9.67 -3.18
N PRO A 87 -2.36 8.88 -4.01
CA PRO A 87 -1.97 7.53 -3.63
C PRO A 87 -1.06 7.50 -2.40
N ARG A 88 -0.18 8.50 -2.22
CA ARG A 88 0.70 8.58 -1.04
C ARG A 88 -0.10 8.77 0.24
N VAL A 89 -1.07 9.69 0.23
CA VAL A 89 -1.98 9.91 1.36
C VAL A 89 -2.80 8.65 1.66
N TYR A 90 -3.30 7.97 0.62
CA TYR A 90 -4.06 6.74 0.82
C TYR A 90 -3.20 5.59 1.36
N VAL A 91 -1.97 5.41 0.87
CA VAL A 91 -1.04 4.36 1.36
C VAL A 91 -0.69 4.59 2.82
N ASP A 92 -0.48 5.84 3.23
CA ASP A 92 -0.25 6.20 4.63
C ASP A 92 -1.45 5.82 5.50
N HIS A 93 -2.65 6.23 5.08
CA HIS A 93 -3.90 5.86 5.73
C HIS A 93 -4.06 4.34 5.84
N TYR A 94 -3.90 3.61 4.72
CA TYR A 94 -4.09 2.17 4.63
C TYR A 94 -3.19 1.41 5.60
N ASN A 95 -1.92 1.82 5.69
CA ASN A 95 -0.92 1.12 6.49
C ASN A 95 -0.91 1.53 7.95
N ARG A 96 -1.32 2.77 8.31
CA ARG A 96 -1.16 3.29 9.68
C ARG A 96 -2.45 3.58 10.43
N LYS A 97 -3.59 3.67 9.72
CA LYS A 97 -4.85 4.17 10.30
C LYS A 97 -6.06 3.30 9.98
N ARG A 98 -6.10 2.70 8.79
CA ARG A 98 -7.21 1.88 8.34
C ARG A 98 -7.27 0.58 9.16
N PRO A 99 -8.42 0.19 9.74
CA PRO A 99 -8.54 -1.06 10.45
C PRO A 99 -8.58 -2.26 9.49
N HIS A 100 -7.91 -3.37 9.85
CA HIS A 100 -7.91 -4.60 9.06
C HIS A 100 -8.44 -5.77 9.88
N ARG A 101 -9.50 -6.41 9.40
CA ARG A 101 -10.13 -7.54 10.10
C ARG A 101 -9.17 -8.71 10.32
N SER A 102 -8.25 -8.96 9.38
CA SER A 102 -7.25 -10.02 9.50
C SER A 102 -6.13 -9.70 10.50
N LEU A 103 -6.08 -8.47 11.02
CA LEU A 103 -5.10 -7.99 11.98
C LEU A 103 -5.81 -7.49 13.25
N ASP A 104 -6.92 -8.11 13.65
CA ASP A 104 -7.68 -7.73 14.86
C ASP A 104 -8.08 -6.25 14.91
N GLN A 105 -8.44 -5.68 13.75
CA GLN A 105 -8.76 -4.26 13.55
C GLN A 105 -7.57 -3.30 13.68
N PHE A 106 -6.36 -3.80 13.88
CA PHE A 106 -5.15 -2.98 13.76
C PHE A 106 -4.79 -2.71 12.30
N PRO A 107 -4.11 -1.58 12.04
CA PRO A 107 -3.45 -1.34 10.76
C PRO A 107 -2.13 -2.14 10.67
N PRO A 108 -1.57 -2.35 9.46
CA PRO A 108 -0.30 -3.06 9.25
C PRO A 108 0.91 -2.48 10.01
N ASP A 109 0.92 -1.16 10.21
CA ASP A 109 1.91 -0.39 10.96
C ASP A 109 1.19 0.27 12.15
N PRO A 110 0.84 -0.50 13.20
CA PRO A 110 0.07 0.00 14.32
C PRO A 110 0.87 0.99 15.17
N PRO A 111 0.20 1.97 15.79
CA PRO A 111 0.85 2.80 16.78
C PRO A 111 1.33 1.94 17.98
N PRO A 112 2.35 2.40 18.73
CA PRO A 112 2.96 1.63 19.81
C PRO A 112 1.96 1.21 20.90
N GLU A 113 0.96 2.07 21.17
CA GLU A 113 -0.06 1.83 22.19
C GLU A 113 -1.47 2.13 21.65
N PRO A 114 -2.47 1.29 21.98
CA PRO A 114 -3.86 1.61 21.73
C PRO A 114 -4.32 2.86 22.49
N ALA A 115 -5.24 3.57 21.87
CA ALA A 115 -5.87 4.77 22.43
C ALA A 115 -6.63 4.50 23.73
N ASP A 116 -6.23 5.13 24.84
CA ASP A 116 -7.07 5.20 26.05
C ASP A 116 -8.12 6.31 25.90
N LEU A 117 -9.35 5.90 25.57
CA LEU A 117 -10.47 6.80 25.32
C LEU A 117 -10.97 7.52 26.59
N THR A 118 -10.54 7.10 27.78
CA THR A 118 -10.90 7.78 29.04
C THR A 118 -10.02 8.99 29.31
N LYS A 119 -8.82 9.03 28.73
CA LYS A 119 -7.82 10.08 28.97
C LYS A 119 -7.74 11.12 27.87
N HIS A 120 -8.19 10.77 26.66
CA HIS A 120 -7.96 11.58 25.49
C HIS A 120 -9.24 11.88 24.73
N ARG A 121 -9.45 13.16 24.43
CA ARG A 121 -10.50 13.59 23.51
C ARG A 121 -10.13 13.18 22.08
N ILE A 122 -11.08 12.64 21.33
CA ILE A 122 -10.88 12.26 19.93
C ILE A 122 -11.14 13.45 19.00
N GLN A 123 -10.22 13.67 18.06
CA GLN A 123 -10.35 14.62 16.96
C GLN A 123 -10.45 13.90 15.62
N ARG A 124 -11.30 14.43 14.75
CA ARG A 124 -11.49 13.94 13.40
C ARG A 124 -10.61 14.73 12.43
N HIS A 125 -9.78 14.02 11.69
CA HIS A 125 -8.99 14.55 10.59
C HIS A 125 -9.58 14.08 9.26
N LYS A 126 -9.86 15.01 8.34
CA LYS A 126 -10.38 14.70 7.01
C LYS A 126 -9.24 14.67 6.02
N ILE A 127 -9.06 13.55 5.32
CA ILE A 127 -8.06 13.41 4.26
C ILE A 127 -8.75 13.20 2.90
N LEU A 128 -7.98 13.33 1.82
CA LEU A 128 -8.46 13.11 0.45
C LEU A 128 -9.75 13.88 0.13
N GLY A 129 -9.75 15.20 0.40
CA GLY A 129 -10.93 16.05 0.17
C GLY A 129 -12.12 15.74 1.10
N GLY A 130 -11.89 14.99 2.19
CA GLY A 130 -12.93 14.61 3.15
C GLY A 130 -13.65 13.30 2.82
N ILE A 131 -13.19 12.56 1.81
CA ILE A 131 -13.73 11.23 1.48
C ILE A 131 -13.42 10.23 2.60
N ILE A 132 -12.25 10.37 3.24
CA ILE A 132 -11.82 9.52 4.35
C ILE A 132 -11.69 10.36 5.63
N ASN A 133 -12.16 9.79 6.73
CA ASN A 133 -12.04 10.38 8.07
C ASN A 133 -11.10 9.51 8.90
N GLU A 134 -10.06 10.13 9.43
CA GLU A 134 -9.16 9.56 10.42
C GLU A 134 -9.48 10.14 11.80
N TYR A 135 -9.14 9.39 12.84
CA TYR A 135 -9.39 9.78 14.21
C TYR A 135 -8.09 9.68 15.00
N HIS A 136 -7.77 10.72 15.77
CA HIS A 136 -6.56 10.82 16.58
C HIS A 136 -6.86 11.51 17.91
N HIS A 137 -5.93 11.41 18.86
CA HIS A 137 -6.02 12.11 20.14
C HIS A 137 -5.81 13.62 19.96
N ALA A 138 -6.62 14.43 20.62
CA ALA A 138 -6.34 15.84 20.82
C ALA A 138 -5.02 15.99 21.59
N ALA A 139 -4.18 16.94 21.18
CA ALA A 139 -3.04 17.41 21.98
C ALA A 139 -3.52 18.11 23.26
#